data_AF-A0A813DM01-F1
#
_entry.id   AF-A0A813DM01-F1
#
_cell.length_a   1.000
_cell.length_b   1.000
_cell.length_c   1.000
_cell.angle_alpha   90.00
_cell.angle_beta   90.00
_cell.angle_gamma   90.00
#
_symmetry.space_group_name_H-M   'P 1'
#
loop_
_entity.id
_entity.type
_entity.pdbx_description
1 polymer ?
#
loop_
_entity_poly.entity_id
_entity_poly.type
_entity_poly.pdbx_seq_one_letter_code
_entity_poly.pdbx_strand_id
1 'polypeptide(L)' 'ALTGLVLAAAALCAWHKSSVALTVPRRVLVTGGNKGIGKALCKQLAVNHGFHVLLGSRDEARGKAAIQSIVDANPACK' A
#
# COMPACT_ATOMS: atom_id res chain seq x y z
N ALA A 1 -32.08 5.07 -28.84
CA ALA A 1 -31.74 6.14 -27.88
C ALA A 1 -31.71 5.60 -26.43
N LEU A 2 -30.92 4.55 -26.13
CA LEU A 2 -30.91 3.92 -24.77
C LEU A 2 -29.52 3.45 -24.28
N THR A 3 -28.43 3.74 -24.98
CA THR A 3 -27.06 3.32 -24.58
C THR A 3 -26.33 4.34 -23.68
N GLY A 4 -26.98 5.45 -23.30
CA GLY A 4 -26.31 6.58 -22.64
C GLY A 4 -26.20 6.52 -21.11
N LEU A 5 -26.90 5.61 -20.41
CA LEU A 5 -27.00 5.67 -18.94
C LEU A 5 -25.90 4.88 -18.19
N VAL A 6 -25.17 3.98 -18.85
CA VAL A 6 -24.20 3.10 -18.17
C VAL A 6 -22.85 3.79 -17.89
N LEU A 7 -22.54 4.89 -18.58
CA LEU A 7 -21.25 5.59 -18.45
C LEU A 7 -21.13 6.47 -17.19
N ALA A 8 -22.23 6.81 -16.50
CA ALA A 8 -22.19 7.71 -15.34
C ALA A 8 -21.72 7.03 -14.04
N ALA A 9 -21.87 5.71 -13.90
CA ALA A 9 -21.52 5.00 -12.66
C ALA A 9 -20.00 4.84 -12.45
N ALA A 10 -19.21 4.85 -13.52
CA ALA A 10 -17.75 4.70 -13.42
C ALA A 10 -17.05 5.95 -12.84
N ALA A 11 -17.70 7.13 -12.89
CA ALA A 11 -17.13 8.39 -12.42
C ALA A 11 -17.24 8.60 -10.90
N LEU A 12 -18.15 7.90 -10.21
CA LEU A 12 -18.30 7.97 -8.75
C LEU A 12 -17.27 7.11 -7.98
N CYS A 13 -16.65 6.13 -8.63
CA CYS A 13 -15.52 5.39 -8.06
C CYS A 13 -14.20 6.17 -8.08
N ALA A 14 -14.14 7.30 -8.78
CA ALA A 14 -12.98 8.20 -8.80
C ALA A 14 -13.00 9.18 -7.63
N TRP A 15 -13.38 8.73 -6.42
CA TRP A 15 -13.33 9.52 -5.20
C TRP A 15 -11.89 9.91 -4.89
N HIS A 16 -11.52 11.07 -5.44
CA HIS A 16 -10.56 12.03 -4.95
C HIS A 16 -9.23 11.46 -4.48
N LYS A 17 -8.39 10.98 -5.41
CA LYS A 17 -6.95 10.86 -5.15
C LYS A 17 -6.30 12.23 -5.35
N SER A 18 -6.64 13.20 -4.51
CA SER A 18 -5.78 14.38 -4.34
C SER A 18 -4.56 13.92 -3.56
N SER A 19 -3.39 14.08 -4.15
CA SER A 19 -2.13 13.97 -3.44
C SER A 19 -1.28 15.14 -3.89
N VAL A 20 -1.37 16.22 -3.13
CA VAL A 20 -0.37 17.29 -3.14
C VAL A 20 0.98 16.59 -2.96
N ALA A 21 1.86 16.74 -3.95
CA ALA A 21 3.21 16.22 -3.92
C ALA A 21 4.00 16.97 -2.85
N LEU A 22 3.96 16.48 -1.61
CA LEU A 22 4.96 16.86 -0.62
C LEU A 22 6.24 16.09 -0.96
N THR A 23 7.30 16.84 -1.25
CA THR A 23 8.63 16.40 -1.66
C THR A 23 9.36 15.51 -0.65
N VAL A 24 8.69 15.09 0.43
CA VAL A 24 9.20 14.18 1.45
C VAL A 24 8.42 12.86 1.36
N PRO A 25 9.11 11.71 1.17
CA PRO A 25 8.44 10.42 1.17
C PRO A 25 7.77 10.21 2.53
N ARG A 26 6.45 10.09 2.53
CA ARG A 26 5.66 9.88 3.75
C ARG A 26 6.09 8.54 4.35
N ARG A 27 6.59 8.58 5.59
CA ARG A 27 7.06 7.41 6.34
C ARG A 27 5.95 6.90 7.25
N VAL A 28 5.76 5.58 7.31
CA VAL A 28 4.75 4.95 8.17
C VAL A 28 5.40 3.84 8.98
N LEU A 29 5.22 3.85 10.30
CA LEU A 29 5.63 2.76 11.18
C LEU A 29 4.44 1.84 11.44
N VAL A 30 4.60 0.55 11.16
CA VAL A 30 3.60 -0.48 11.41
C VAL A 30 4.13 -1.46 12.45
N THR A 31 3.58 -1.44 13.66
CA THR A 31 3.91 -2.41 14.70
C THR A 31 3.20 -3.74 14.43
N GLY A 32 3.92 -4.87 14.56
CA GLY A 32 3.34 -6.20 14.28
C GLY A 32 3.17 -6.47 12.78
N GLY A 33 3.91 -5.78 11.91
CA GLY A 33 3.78 -5.86 10.46
C GLY A 33 4.25 -7.17 9.83
N ASN A 34 4.79 -8.12 10.61
CA ASN A 34 5.35 -9.36 10.08
C ASN A 34 4.30 -10.44 9.75
N LYS A 35 3.05 -10.33 10.21
CA LYS A 35 2.00 -11.33 9.97
C LYS A 35 0.59 -10.73 9.91
N GLY A 36 -0.36 -11.53 9.44
CA GLY A 36 -1.79 -11.19 9.43
C GLY A 36 -2.09 -9.84 8.78
N ILE A 37 -2.94 -9.05 9.43
CA ILE A 37 -3.39 -7.74 8.95
C ILE A 37 -2.21 -6.76 8.83
N GLY A 38 -1.27 -6.77 9.78
CA GLY A 38 -0.10 -5.90 9.74
C GLY A 38 0.73 -6.09 8.46
N LYS A 39 0.93 -7.34 8.02
CA LYS A 39 1.64 -7.65 6.77
C LYS A 39 0.87 -7.18 5.54
N ALA A 40 -0.45 -7.40 5.52
CA ALA A 40 -1.31 -6.96 4.41
C ALA A 40 -1.31 -5.43 4.28
N LEU A 41 -1.36 -4.72 5.41
CA LEU A 41 -1.27 -3.26 5.46
C LEU A 41 0.08 -2.77 4.94
N CYS A 42 1.20 -3.36 5.38
CA CYS A 42 2.53 -3.00 4.88
C CYS A 42 2.61 -3.14 3.35
N LYS A 43 2.07 -4.23 2.79
CA LYS A 43 2.00 -4.43 1.35
C LYS A 43 1.21 -3.32 0.66
N GLN A 44 -0.01 -3.02 1.13
CA GLN A 44 -0.84 -1.99 0.50
C GLN A 44 -0.20 -0.60 0.57
N LEU A 45 0.37 -0.22 1.73
CA LEU A 45 1.03 1.07 1.92
C LEU A 45 2.26 1.22 1.02
N ALA A 46 3.10 0.19 0.94
CA ALA A 46 4.30 0.21 0.11
C ALA A 46 3.96 0.17 -1.38
N VAL A 47 3.08 -0.74 -1.81
CA VAL A 47 2.82 -1.02 -3.23
C VAL A 47 1.79 -0.08 -3.86
N ASN A 48 0.66 0.15 -3.18
CA ASN A 48 -0.47 0.89 -3.79
C ASN A 48 -0.39 2.40 -3.53
N HIS A 49 0.37 2.81 -2.51
CA HIS A 49 0.39 4.18 -2.04
C HIS A 49 1.80 4.80 -1.99
N GLY A 50 2.85 4.02 -2.26
CA GLY A 50 4.23 4.52 -2.36
C GLY A 50 4.77 5.12 -1.05
N PHE A 51 4.31 4.66 0.11
CA PHE A 51 4.87 5.06 1.39
C PHE A 51 6.17 4.32 1.67
N HIS A 52 7.07 4.96 2.42
CA HIS A 52 8.21 4.28 3.02
C HIS A 52 7.79 3.63 4.33
N VAL A 53 7.63 2.31 4.33
CA VAL A 53 7.06 1.57 5.46
C VAL A 53 8.16 0.97 6.33
N LEU A 54 8.14 1.33 7.62
CA LEU A 54 8.94 0.70 8.67
C LEU A 54 8.12 -0.46 9.27
N LEU A 55 8.55 -1.69 8.99
CA LEU A 55 7.88 -2.90 9.49
C LEU A 55 8.45 -3.29 10.86
N GLY A 56 7.68 -3.07 11.91
CA GLY A 56 8.03 -3.47 13.28
C GLY A 56 7.68 -4.93 13.57
N SER A 57 8.64 -5.70 14.08
CA SER A 57 8.44 -7.05 14.60
C SER A 57 9.27 -7.28 15.87
N ARG A 58 8.76 -8.16 16.75
CA ARG A 58 9.52 -8.65 17.91
C ARG A 58 10.64 -9.63 17.52
N ASP A 59 10.50 -10.27 16.36
CA ASP A 59 11.44 -11.25 15.83
C ASP A 59 11.99 -10.70 14.50
N GLU A 60 13.29 -10.41 14.49
CA GLU A 60 13.96 -9.81 13.35
C GLU A 60 13.93 -10.71 12.11
N ALA A 61 14.14 -12.02 12.27
CA ALA A 61 14.16 -12.98 11.17
C ALA A 61 12.78 -13.06 10.49
N ARG A 62 11.71 -13.08 11.29
CA ARG A 62 10.33 -13.03 10.76
C ARG A 62 10.00 -11.69 10.13
N GLY A 63 10.55 -10.60 10.65
CA GLY A 63 10.46 -9.27 10.04
C GLY A 63 11.08 -9.25 8.65
N LYS A 64 12.34 -9.69 8.53
CA LYS A 64 13.08 -9.78 7.25
C LYS A 64 12.36 -10.68 6.24
N ALA A 65 11.89 -11.85 6.65
CA ALA A 65 11.12 -12.74 5.78
C ALA A 65 9.82 -12.10 5.27
N ALA A 66 9.15 -11.29 6.11
CA ALA A 66 7.96 -10.56 5.69
C ALA A 66 8.28 -9.46 4.67
N ILE A 67 9.38 -8.71 4.87
CA ILE A 67 9.86 -7.70 3.93
C ILE A 67 10.20 -8.35 2.59
N GLN A 68 11.01 -9.42 2.61
CA GLN A 68 11.43 -10.14 1.40
C GLN A 68 10.21 -10.65 0.62
N SER A 69 9.24 -11.25 1.31
CA SER A 69 7.98 -11.70 0.70
C SER A 69 7.15 -10.58 0.05
N ILE A 70 7.26 -9.34 0.51
CA ILE A 70 6.56 -8.18 -0.08
C ILE A 70 7.33 -7.67 -1.30
N VAL A 71 8.66 -7.57 -1.19
CA VAL A 71 9.58 -7.09 -2.24
C VAL A 71 9.65 -8.08 -3.41
N ASP A 72 9.76 -9.39 -3.15
CA ASP A 72 9.78 -10.42 -4.20
C ASP A 72 8.49 -10.42 -5.01
N ALA A 73 7.36 -10.18 -4.35
CA ALA A 73 6.08 -10.06 -5.01
C ALA A 73 5.91 -8.72 -5.75
N ASN A 74 6.72 -7.70 -5.45
CA ASN A 74 6.62 -6.34 -6.00
C ASN A 74 8.01 -5.69 -6.11
N PRO A 75 8.79 -5.99 -7.18
CA PRO A 75 10.18 -5.52 -7.31
C PRO A 75 10.33 -3.99 -7.42
N ALA A 76 9.23 -3.25 -7.54
CA ALA A 76 9.21 -1.80 -7.49
C ALA A 76 9.25 -1.21 -6.06
N CYS A 77 8.95 -1.98 -5.01
CA CYS A 77 8.96 -1.47 -3.64
C CYS A 77 10.34 -1.62 -2.98
N LYS A 78 10.77 -0.59 -2.27
CA LYS A 78 12.03 -0.54 -1.49
C LYS A 78 11.73 -0.28 -0.03
#